data_AF-A0A6V7L2C2-F1
#
_entry.id   AF-A0A6V7L2C2-F1
#
_cell.length_a   1.000
_cell.length_b   1.000
_cell.length_c   1.000
_cell.angle_alpha   90.00
_cell.angle_beta   90.00
_cell.angle_gamma   90.00
#
_symmetry.space_group_name_H-M   'P 1'
#
loop_
_entity.id
_entity.type
_entity.pdbx_description
1 polymer ?
#
loop_
_entity_poly.entity_id
_entity_poly.type
_entity_poly.pdbx_seq_one_letter_code
_entity_poly.pdbx_strand_id
1 'polypeptide(L)' 'DQLTSAQPVSGGMGMALLQKMGWRPGEGLGKNKEGTLEPLQLEVKLDKRGLVSDQDVGQKPGKIPKLVVPTTKSLE' A
#
# COMPACT_ATOMS: atom_id res chain seq x y z
N ASP A 1 1.22 -14.30 -4.28
CA ASP A 1 0.09 -13.36 -4.33
C ASP A 1 0.50 -12.20 -5.24
N GLN A 2 -0.19 -11.98 -6.36
CA GLN A 2 0.17 -10.90 -7.30
C GLN A 2 -0.06 -9.51 -6.70
N LEU A 3 -0.91 -9.40 -5.69
CA LEU A 3 -1.34 -8.13 -5.11
C LEU A 3 -0.33 -7.55 -4.12
N THR A 4 0.51 -8.38 -3.52
CA THR A 4 1.45 -7.96 -2.47
C THR A 4 2.90 -7.86 -2.95
N SER A 5 3.26 -8.60 -4.00
CA SER A 5 4.60 -8.58 -4.59
C SER A 5 4.53 -8.65 -6.11
N ALA A 6 4.82 -7.54 -6.78
CA ALA A 6 5.02 -7.56 -8.22
C ALA A 6 6.44 -8.07 -8.53
N GLN A 7 6.55 -9.00 -9.47
CA GLN A 7 7.83 -9.52 -9.93
C GLN A 7 8.49 -8.51 -10.88
N PRO A 8 9.84 -8.39 -10.87
CA PRO A 8 10.54 -7.64 -11.89
C PRO A 8 10.15 -8.11 -13.30
N VAL A 9 10.17 -7.18 -14.26
CA VAL A 9 9.91 -7.54 -15.66
C VAL A 9 10.98 -8.53 -16.14
N SER A 10 10.55 -9.75 -16.42
CA SER A 10 11.42 -10.87 -16.81
C SER A 10 11.10 -11.28 -18.25
N GLY A 11 11.74 -10.60 -19.20
CA GLY A 11 11.61 -10.92 -20.63
C GLY A 11 10.26 -10.54 -21.25
N GLY A 12 9.98 -11.18 -22.39
CA GLY A 12 8.76 -10.97 -23.16
C GLY A 12 8.69 -9.62 -23.88
N MET A 13 7.53 -9.33 -24.45
CA MET A 13 7.32 -8.11 -25.26
C MET A 13 7.46 -6.83 -24.44
N GLY A 14 7.00 -6.81 -23.20
CA GLY A 14 7.10 -5.64 -22.33
C GLY A 14 8.55 -5.21 -22.09
N MET A 15 9.42 -6.17 -21.73
CA MET A 15 10.85 -5.90 -21.57
C MET A 15 11.49 -5.43 -22.88
N ALA A 16 11.19 -6.08 -24.01
CA ALA A 16 11.75 -5.70 -25.30
C ALA A 16 11.36 -4.27 -25.70
N LEU A 17 10.12 -3.85 -25.44
CA LEU A 17 9.66 -2.49 -25.69
C LEU A 17 10.35 -1.47 -24.80
N LEU A 18 10.51 -1.76 -23.51
CA LEU A 18 11.24 -0.90 -22.57
C LEU A 18 12.70 -0.69 -23.05
N GLN A 19 13.38 -1.78 -23.40
CA GLN A 19 14.75 -1.71 -23.93
C GLN A 19 14.84 -0.90 -25.23
N LYS A 20 13.86 -1.07 -26.14
CA LYS A 20 13.77 -0.28 -27.37
C LYS A 20 13.60 1.22 -27.10
N MET A 21 12.94 1.58 -26.01
CA MET A 21 12.77 2.97 -25.55
C MET A 21 13.94 3.47 -24.70
N GLY A 22 15.03 2.71 -24.58
CA GLY A 22 16.27 3.12 -23.91
C GLY A 22 16.34 2.77 -22.42
N TRP A 23 15.33 2.08 -21.86
CA TRP A 23 15.40 1.57 -20.50
C TRP A 23 16.36 0.37 -20.42
N ARG A 24 17.05 0.20 -19.29
CA ARG A 24 17.97 -0.92 -19.05
C ARG A 24 17.59 -1.68 -17.79
N PRO A 25 17.77 -3.01 -17.76
CA PRO A 25 17.55 -3.80 -16.56
C PRO A 25 18.35 -3.24 -15.38
N GLY A 26 17.69 -3.06 -14.23
CA GLY A 26 18.29 -2.50 -13.02
C GLY A 26 18.32 -0.97 -12.96
N GLU A 27 17.82 -0.25 -13.97
CA GLU A 27 17.69 1.21 -13.94
C GLU A 27 16.25 1.65 -13.64
N GLY A 28 16.12 2.76 -12.92
CA GLY A 28 14.85 3.43 -12.69
C GLY A 28 14.29 4.04 -13.98
N LEU A 29 12.97 4.19 -14.05
CA LEU A 29 12.32 4.95 -15.13
C LEU A 29 12.46 6.46 -14.88
N GLY A 30 12.19 7.28 -15.91
CA GLY A 30 12.27 8.74 -15.81
C GLY A 30 13.50 9.31 -16.51
N LYS A 31 13.55 10.64 -16.64
CA LYS A 31 14.59 11.34 -17.41
C LYS A 31 15.97 11.18 -16.77
N ASN A 32 16.02 11.11 -15.45
CA ASN A 32 17.23 11.00 -14.64
C ASN A 32 17.37 9.62 -13.99
N LYS A 33 16.58 8.62 -14.41
CA LYS A 33 16.53 7.27 -13.84
C LYS A 33 16.16 7.24 -12.35
N GLU A 34 15.29 8.17 -11.96
CA GLU A 34 14.88 8.43 -10.58
C GLU A 34 13.70 7.57 -10.10
N GLY A 35 13.03 6.87 -11.02
CA GLY A 35 11.91 5.99 -10.70
C GLY A 35 12.33 4.82 -9.80
N THR A 36 11.42 4.39 -8.94
CA THR A 36 11.69 3.30 -7.99
C THR A 36 11.96 1.99 -8.72
N LEU A 37 13.01 1.28 -8.30
CA LEU A 37 13.35 -0.05 -8.82
C LEU A 37 12.38 -1.12 -8.30
N GLU A 38 11.88 -0.91 -7.09
CA GLU A 38 10.95 -1.81 -6.44
C GLU A 38 9.51 -1.31 -6.58
N PRO A 39 8.56 -2.22 -6.81
CA PRO A 39 7.14 -1.89 -6.80
C PRO A 39 6.68 -1.42 -5.43
N LEU A 40 5.71 -0.50 -5.41
CA LEU A 40 5.05 -0.08 -4.18
C LEU A 40 4.26 -1.25 -3.59
N GLN A 41 4.51 -1.57 -2.32
CA GLN A 41 3.75 -2.59 -1.60
C GLN A 41 2.39 -2.03 -1.19
N LEU A 42 1.35 -2.80 -1.47
CA LEU A 42 -0.03 -2.43 -1.17
C LEU A 42 -0.47 -3.19 0.10
N GLU A 43 -1.04 -2.46 1.04
CA GLU A 43 -1.81 -3.05 2.13
C GLU A 43 -3.21 -3.37 1.62
N VAL A 44 -3.47 -4.65 1.39
CA VAL A 44 -4.78 -5.10 0.89
C VAL A 44 -5.72 -5.31 2.08
N LYS A 45 -6.72 -4.45 2.18
CA LYS A 45 -7.81 -4.62 3.13
C LYS A 45 -8.79 -5.68 2.63
N LEU A 46 -8.87 -6.80 3.36
CA LEU A 46 -9.71 -7.95 2.98
C LEU A 46 -11.08 -7.94 3.67
N ASP A 47 -11.28 -7.08 4.66
CA ASP A 47 -12.56 -6.92 5.35
C ASP A 47 -13.39 -5.76 4.76
N LYS A 48 -14.65 -5.67 5.21
CA LYS A 48 -15.63 -4.69 4.72
C LYS A 48 -15.81 -3.47 5.63
N ARG A 49 -14.92 -3.26 6.60
CA ARG A 49 -15.04 -2.14 7.55
C ARG A 49 -14.53 -0.86 6.91
N GLY A 50 -14.97 0.28 7.44
CA GLY A 50 -14.46 1.59 7.04
C GLY A 50 -12.94 1.70 7.22
N LEU A 51 -12.34 2.64 6.49
CA LEU A 51 -10.93 3.01 6.69
C LEU A 51 -10.70 3.46 8.13
N VAL A 52 -9.53 3.17 8.70
CA VAL A 52 -9.16 3.54 10.09
C VAL A 52 -10.07 2.90 11.14
N SER A 53 -10.59 1.70 10.84
CA SER A 53 -11.27 0.91 11.86
C SER A 53 -10.30 0.54 12.98
N ASP A 54 -10.82 0.18 14.16
CA ASP A 54 -9.99 -0.14 15.35
C ASP A 54 -8.98 -1.28 15.12
N GLN A 55 -9.15 -2.06 14.04
CA GLN A 55 -8.22 -3.11 13.62
C GLN A 55 -7.17 -2.63 12.61
N ASP A 56 -7.43 -1.57 11.85
CA ASP A 56 -6.46 -0.98 10.92
C ASP A 56 -5.50 -0.03 11.64
N VAL A 57 -5.96 0.58 12.74
CA VAL A 57 -5.08 1.33 13.65
C VAL A 57 -4.30 0.29 14.43
N GLY A 58 -3.20 -0.20 13.83
CA GLY A 58 -2.27 -1.12 14.46
C GLY A 58 -2.06 -0.73 15.93
N GLN A 59 -2.16 -1.70 16.83
CA GLN A 59 -2.02 -1.51 18.27
C GLN A 59 -0.83 -0.58 18.57
N LYS A 60 -1.12 0.69 18.82
CA LYS A 60 -0.12 1.57 19.43
C LYS A 60 0.12 0.98 20.82
N PRO A 61 1.37 0.66 21.23
CA PRO A 61 1.66 0.33 22.62
C PRO A 61 1.47 1.60 23.43
N GLY A 62 0.23 1.86 23.86
CA GLY A 62 -0.18 3.14 24.42
C GLY A 62 -1.65 3.40 24.18
N LYS A 63 -2.51 2.54 24.74
CA LYS A 63 -3.94 2.83 24.86
C LYS A 63 -4.09 4.08 25.74
N ILE A 64 -4.42 5.23 25.15
CA ILE A 64 -5.18 6.24 25.89
C ILE A 64 -6.62 5.68 25.92
N PRO A 65 -7.22 5.45 27.10
CA PRO A 65 -8.58 4.92 27.16
C PRO A 65 -9.53 5.85 26.43
N LYS A 66 -10.33 5.27 25.52
CA LYS A 66 -11.43 5.98 24.83
C LYS A 66 -12.32 6.61 25.90
N LEU A 67 -12.47 7.93 25.84
CA LEU A 67 -13.40 8.68 26.69
C LEU A 67 -14.79 8.08 26.50
N VAL A 68 -15.30 7.45 27.56
CA VAL A 68 -16.69 7.01 27.65
C VAL A 68 -17.55 8.25 27.50
N VAL A 69 -18.22 8.40 26.36
CA VAL A 69 -19.32 9.36 26.25
C VAL A 69 -20.47 8.74 27.04
N PRO A 70 -20.92 9.34 28.16
CA PRO A 70 -22.04 8.78 28.88
C PRO A 70 -23.30 8.98 28.02
N THR A 71 -23.94 7.88 27.64
CA THR A 71 -25.37 7.87 27.30
C THR A 71 -26.11 8.50 28.47
N THR A 72 -26.51 9.76 28.34
CA THR A 72 -27.60 10.29 29.15
C THR A 72 -28.88 9.73 28.54
N LYS A 73 -29.44 8.72 29.22
CA LYS A 73 -30.86 8.45 29.10
C LYS A 73 -31.57 9.69 29.66
N SER A 74 -32.18 10.50 28.81
CA SER A 74 -33.24 11.42 29.24
C SER A 74 -34.51 10.59 29.33
N LEU A 75 -34.86 10.17 30.54
CA LEU A 75 -36.19 9.67 30.89
C LEU A 75 -36.91 10.83 31.57
N GLU A 76 -37.95 11.33 30.92
CA GLU A 76 -39.24 11.87 31.42
C GLU A 76 -39.85 12.80 30.37
#